data_AF-A0A932DLQ9-F1
#
_entry.id   AF-A0A932DLQ9-F1
#
_cell.length_a   1.000
_cell.length_b   1.000
_cell.length_c   1.000
_cell.angle_alpha   90.00
_cell.angle_beta   90.00
_cell.angle_gamma   90.00
#
_symmetry.space_group_name_H-M   'P 1'
#
loop_
_entity.id
_entity.type
_entity.pdbx_description
1 polymer ?
#
loop_
_entity_poly.entity_id
_entity_poly.type
_entity_poly.pdbx_seq_one_letter_code
_entity_poly.pdbx_strand_id
1 'polypeptide(L)'
;MNTPNIKPLPFLPALLYFGIPSAFVAIIVYTVMPWLTARGFPIFFNYLLVYATAPMLALIAASLIAYQREGRAMDWNGISARFRLGQMNGRSWLWAIGLAVFMFITAGSLAFTARWLSSFIAPPAYWPSELRPAAPTAAASAALPTEFMGMPLAGNWWILAILLGSLVIATLGEEFWWRGYILPRQELVHGKQTWIFHGLMWAAFHLFAPWNLFVILPGCLALSYVAQRLKNTWPAVIAHGLANGLLVLIVVAMGIVR
;
A
#
# COMPACT_ATOMS: atom_id res chain seq x y z
N MET A 1 13.42 32.53 -4.87
CA MET A 1 12.73 32.09 -3.63
C MET A 1 13.58 31.01 -2.99
N ASN A 2 14.05 31.22 -1.76
CA ASN A 2 14.78 30.19 -1.02
C ASN A 2 13.85 29.00 -0.79
N THR A 3 14.11 27.87 -1.43
CA THR A 3 13.39 26.63 -1.13
C THR A 3 13.74 26.25 0.32
N PRO A 4 12.75 26.07 1.22
CA PRO A 4 13.03 25.66 2.59
C PRO A 4 13.84 24.37 2.57
N ASN A 5 14.97 24.36 3.29
CA ASN A 5 15.85 23.20 3.31
C ASN A 5 15.12 22.01 3.96
N ILE A 6 15.14 20.85 3.29
CA ILE A 6 14.47 19.66 3.79
C ILE A 6 15.21 19.17 5.03
N LYS A 7 14.49 18.93 6.13
CA LYS A 7 15.11 18.44 7.37
C LYS A 7 15.42 16.94 7.28
N PRO A 8 16.64 16.50 7.64
CA PRO A 8 16.97 15.07 7.68
C PRO A 8 16.04 14.32 8.63
N LEU A 9 15.81 13.04 8.36
CA LEU A 9 15.07 12.14 9.24
C LEU A 9 15.95 10.95 9.63
N PRO A 10 16.63 11.01 10.80
CA PRO A 10 17.41 9.89 11.31
C PRO A 10 16.53 8.69 11.69
N PHE A 11 17.18 7.55 11.91
CA PHE A 11 16.53 6.28 12.20
C PHE A 11 15.54 6.34 13.38
N LEU A 12 15.95 6.86 14.53
CA LEU A 12 15.12 6.90 15.75
C LEU A 12 13.80 7.69 15.55
N PRO A 13 13.82 8.97 15.09
CA PRO A 13 12.59 9.67 14.76
C PRO A 13 11.77 8.99 13.67
N ALA A 14 12.42 8.35 12.68
CA ALA A 14 11.71 7.64 11.62
C ALA A 14 10.81 6.53 12.18
N LEU A 15 11.18 5.88 13.30
CA LEU A 15 10.33 4.86 13.93
C LEU A 15 8.93 5.39 14.26
N LEU A 16 8.79 6.68 14.61
CA LEU A 16 7.48 7.27 14.86
C LEU A 16 6.67 7.48 13.58
N TYR A 17 7.33 7.86 12.48
CA TYR A 17 6.65 8.10 11.19
C TYR A 17 6.06 6.83 10.59
N PHE A 18 6.65 5.66 10.88
CA PHE A 18 6.14 4.34 10.47
C PHE A 18 5.29 3.67 11.54
N GLY A 19 5.70 3.76 12.81
CA GLY A 19 5.07 3.12 13.94
C GLY A 19 3.69 3.69 14.28
N ILE A 20 3.50 5.02 14.19
CA ILE A 20 2.18 5.63 14.46
C ILE A 20 1.14 5.15 13.44
N PRO A 21 1.38 5.24 12.11
CA PRO A 21 0.45 4.66 11.13
C PRO A 21 0.25 3.16 11.31
N SER A 22 1.30 2.40 11.62
CA SER A 22 1.20 0.95 11.86
C SER A 22 0.30 0.63 13.05
N ALA A 23 0.50 1.30 14.18
CA ALA A 23 -0.34 1.14 15.38
C ALA A 23 -1.79 1.57 15.11
N PHE A 24 -2.00 2.64 14.36
CA PHE A 24 -3.34 3.08 13.96
C PHE A 24 -4.06 2.04 13.12
N VAL A 25 -3.40 1.47 12.10
CA VAL A 25 -3.96 0.38 11.30
C VAL A 25 -4.15 -0.89 12.13
N ALA A 26 -3.25 -1.19 13.07
CA ALA A 26 -3.42 -2.30 14.00
C ALA A 26 -4.68 -2.11 14.88
N ILE A 27 -4.96 -0.91 15.39
CA ILE A 27 -6.20 -0.61 16.12
C ILE A 27 -7.41 -0.80 15.21
N ILE A 28 -7.34 -0.37 13.95
CA ILE A 28 -8.42 -0.59 12.98
C ILE A 28 -8.68 -2.09 12.82
N VAL A 29 -7.66 -2.87 12.52
CA VAL A 29 -7.75 -4.31 12.29
C VAL A 29 -8.19 -5.03 13.58
N TYR A 30 -7.49 -4.87 14.69
CA TYR A 30 -7.74 -5.71 15.87
C TYR A 30 -8.85 -5.22 16.78
N THR A 31 -9.38 -4.00 16.58
CA THR A 31 -10.41 -3.42 17.47
C THR A 31 -11.61 -2.88 16.69
N VAL A 32 -11.41 -1.94 15.77
CA VAL A 32 -12.52 -1.21 15.12
C VAL A 32 -13.31 -2.12 14.19
N MET A 33 -12.63 -2.83 13.30
CA MET A 33 -13.27 -3.75 12.36
C MET A 33 -14.06 -4.85 13.08
N PRO A 34 -13.52 -5.61 14.05
CA PRO A 34 -14.31 -6.61 14.76
C PRO A 34 -15.49 -6.00 15.54
N TRP A 35 -15.33 -4.81 16.11
CA TRP A 35 -16.42 -4.10 16.79
C TRP A 35 -17.58 -3.73 15.85
N LEU A 36 -17.28 -3.34 14.60
CA LEU A 36 -18.26 -3.08 13.55
C LEU A 36 -18.91 -4.37 13.05
N THR A 37 -18.13 -5.40 12.76
CA THR A 37 -18.64 -6.71 12.30
C THR A 37 -19.59 -7.31 13.33
N ALA A 38 -19.27 -7.23 14.63
CA ALA A 38 -20.14 -7.70 15.71
C ALA A 38 -21.50 -6.98 15.79
N ARG A 39 -21.63 -5.82 15.14
CA ARG A 39 -22.88 -5.04 15.03
C ARG A 39 -23.59 -5.24 13.69
N GLY A 40 -23.16 -6.22 12.89
CA GLY A 40 -23.73 -6.52 11.59
C GLY A 40 -23.27 -5.59 10.47
N PHE A 41 -22.20 -4.81 10.66
CA PHE A 41 -21.64 -4.00 9.57
C PHE A 41 -21.03 -4.92 8.50
N PRO A 42 -21.42 -4.80 7.20
CA PRO A 42 -20.96 -5.73 6.18
C PRO A 42 -19.45 -5.69 5.97
N ILE A 43 -18.82 -6.87 5.83
CA ILE A 43 -17.36 -7.01 5.76
C ILE A 43 -16.76 -6.27 4.56
N PHE A 44 -17.47 -6.22 3.43
CA PHE A 44 -17.07 -5.42 2.26
C PHE A 44 -16.82 -3.95 2.62
N PHE A 45 -17.78 -3.28 3.25
CA PHE A 45 -17.63 -1.87 3.64
C PHE A 45 -16.64 -1.69 4.78
N ASN A 46 -16.59 -2.65 5.71
CA ASN A 46 -15.63 -2.63 6.81
C ASN A 46 -14.19 -2.64 6.28
N TYR A 47 -13.88 -3.56 5.37
CA TYR A 47 -12.58 -3.64 4.73
C TYR A 47 -12.31 -2.40 3.87
N LEU A 48 -13.24 -2.03 2.99
CA LEU A 48 -12.98 -1.03 1.97
C LEU A 48 -12.89 0.39 2.54
N LEU A 49 -13.82 0.78 3.42
CA LEU A 49 -13.89 2.13 3.95
C LEU A 49 -12.98 2.30 5.16
N VAL A 50 -13.06 1.38 6.13
CA VAL A 50 -12.39 1.55 7.43
C VAL A 50 -10.92 1.17 7.35
N TYR A 51 -10.59 0.07 6.66
CA TYR A 51 -9.21 -0.41 6.55
C TYR A 51 -8.47 0.13 5.33
N ALA A 52 -9.05 0.02 4.11
CA ALA A 52 -8.31 0.35 2.89
C ALA A 52 -8.33 1.84 2.53
N THR A 53 -9.36 2.60 2.93
CA THR A 53 -9.55 3.99 2.48
C THR A 53 -9.26 5.03 3.56
N ALA A 54 -9.88 4.93 4.74
CA ALA A 54 -9.78 5.94 5.79
C ALA A 54 -8.33 6.21 6.27
N PRO A 55 -7.50 5.21 6.63
CA PRO A 55 -6.13 5.47 7.05
C PRO A 55 -5.28 6.04 5.91
N MET A 56 -5.61 5.71 4.66
CA MET A 56 -4.89 6.17 3.48
C MET A 56 -5.19 7.64 3.18
N LEU A 57 -6.45 8.06 3.32
CA LEU A 57 -6.81 9.49 3.33
C LEU A 57 -6.10 10.25 4.45
N ALA A 58 -5.97 9.64 5.63
CA ALA A 58 -5.22 10.23 6.73
C ALA A 58 -3.71 10.37 6.39
N LEU A 59 -3.11 9.42 5.68
CA LEU A 59 -1.73 9.53 5.18
C LEU A 59 -1.57 10.63 4.12
N ILE A 60 -2.53 10.76 3.20
CA ILE A 60 -2.56 11.88 2.24
C ILE A 60 -2.59 13.21 3.01
N ALA A 61 -3.54 13.37 3.94
CA ALA A 61 -3.68 14.57 4.74
C ALA A 61 -2.42 14.86 5.56
N ALA A 62 -1.86 13.84 6.23
CA ALA A 62 -0.62 13.96 7.00
C ALA A 62 0.54 14.42 6.12
N SER A 63 0.66 13.88 4.91
CA SER A 63 1.73 14.27 3.97
C SER A 63 1.63 15.73 3.54
N LEU A 64 0.41 16.21 3.25
CA LEU A 64 0.15 17.59 2.85
C LEU A 64 0.30 18.58 4.02
N ILE A 65 -0.15 18.20 5.22
CA ILE A 65 0.06 19.00 6.44
C ILE A 65 1.56 19.09 6.75
N ALA A 66 2.29 17.98 6.64
CA ALA A 66 3.73 17.96 6.89
C ALA A 66 4.50 18.77 5.84
N TYR A 67 4.03 18.78 4.59
CA TYR A 67 4.50 19.67 3.53
C TYR A 67 4.28 21.15 3.88
N GLN A 68 3.06 21.52 4.29
CA GLN A 68 2.74 22.90 4.66
C GLN A 68 3.56 23.39 5.88
N ARG A 69 3.80 22.50 6.85
CA ARG A 69 4.66 22.77 8.02
C ARG A 69 6.13 22.99 7.67
N GLU A 70 6.58 22.67 6.45
CA GLU A 70 7.89 23.10 5.93
C GLU A 70 7.91 24.57 5.49
N GLY A 71 6.80 25.31 5.62
CA GLY A 71 6.68 26.72 5.20
C GLY A 71 6.53 26.89 3.70
N ARG A 72 6.04 25.86 3.00
CA ARG A 72 5.86 25.86 1.54
C ARG A 72 4.44 26.28 1.16
N ALA A 73 4.29 27.00 0.05
CA ALA A 73 2.99 27.37 -0.49
C ALA A 73 2.27 26.13 -1.04
N MET A 74 0.94 26.07 -0.88
CA MET A 74 0.12 24.94 -1.34
C MET A 74 -0.22 25.07 -2.82
N ASP A 75 0.79 24.99 -3.68
CA ASP A 75 0.65 25.01 -5.14
C ASP A 75 1.20 23.73 -5.77
N TRP A 76 0.74 23.42 -6.98
CA TRP A 76 1.11 22.18 -7.67
C TRP A 76 2.60 22.09 -7.96
N ASN A 77 3.26 23.19 -8.30
CA ASN A 77 4.70 23.18 -8.62
C ASN A 77 5.51 22.82 -7.38
N GLY A 78 5.18 23.40 -6.24
CA GLY A 78 5.80 23.13 -4.96
C GLY A 78 5.55 21.70 -4.48
N ILE A 79 4.32 21.21 -4.58
CA ILE A 79 3.96 19.83 -4.20
C ILE A 79 4.67 18.84 -5.11
N SER A 80 4.52 18.99 -6.42
CA SER A 80 5.14 18.10 -7.41
C SER A 80 6.66 18.03 -7.23
N ALA A 81 7.34 19.17 -7.03
CA ALA A 81 8.77 19.18 -6.78
C ALA A 81 9.16 18.48 -5.46
N ARG A 82 8.41 18.72 -4.37
CA ARG A 82 8.74 18.16 -3.04
C ARG A 82 8.44 16.67 -2.92
N PHE A 83 7.39 16.20 -3.59
CA PHE A 83 6.96 14.80 -3.63
C PHE A 83 7.55 14.04 -4.83
N ARG A 84 8.40 14.68 -5.63
CA ARG A 84 9.08 14.09 -6.80
C ARG A 84 8.11 13.53 -7.84
N LEU A 85 7.04 14.26 -8.14
CA LEU A 85 6.02 13.90 -9.13
C LEU A 85 6.42 14.33 -10.55
N GLY A 86 7.62 13.93 -10.98
CA GLY A 86 8.22 14.33 -12.26
C GLY A 86 7.67 13.57 -13.47
N GLN A 87 8.01 14.02 -14.68
CA GLN A 87 7.52 13.39 -15.91
C GLN A 87 7.98 11.92 -16.07
N MET A 88 7.12 11.10 -16.68
CA MET A 88 7.38 9.70 -16.98
C MET A 88 7.94 9.53 -18.40
N ASN A 89 9.26 9.38 -18.53
CA ASN A 89 9.91 9.03 -19.79
C ASN A 89 9.94 7.49 -20.01
N GLY A 90 10.34 7.05 -21.21
CA GLY A 90 10.37 5.61 -21.56
C GLY A 90 11.19 4.75 -20.59
N ARG A 91 12.31 5.29 -20.07
CA ARG A 91 13.11 4.60 -19.04
C ARG A 91 12.34 4.44 -17.73
N SER A 92 11.63 5.48 -17.29
CA SER A 92 10.84 5.46 -16.05
C SER A 92 9.66 4.49 -16.15
N TRP A 93 9.03 4.41 -17.33
CA TRP A 93 8.01 3.40 -17.63
C TRP A 93 8.57 1.98 -17.59
N LEU A 94 9.74 1.73 -18.20
CA LEU A 94 10.39 0.43 -18.15
C LEU A 94 10.69 0.00 -16.70
N TRP A 95 11.13 0.93 -15.85
CA TRP A 95 11.32 0.66 -14.42
C TRP A 95 10.01 0.37 -13.70
N ALA A 96 8.93 1.10 -14.00
CA ALA A 96 7.61 0.86 -13.39
C ALA A 96 7.08 -0.53 -13.74
N ILE A 97 7.15 -0.91 -15.03
CA ILE A 97 6.72 -2.22 -15.51
C ILE A 97 7.59 -3.33 -14.92
N GLY A 98 8.92 -3.18 -14.98
CA GLY A 98 9.85 -4.17 -14.43
C GLY A 98 9.67 -4.35 -12.92
N LEU A 99 9.42 -3.26 -12.18
CA LEU A 99 9.12 -3.30 -10.76
C LEU A 99 7.79 -4.01 -10.47
N ALA A 100 6.73 -3.70 -11.23
CA ALA A 100 5.44 -4.38 -11.07
C ALA A 100 5.58 -5.89 -11.30
N VAL A 101 6.24 -6.31 -12.37
CA VAL A 101 6.52 -7.72 -12.67
C VAL A 101 7.35 -8.36 -11.56
N PHE A 102 8.41 -7.71 -11.08
CA PHE A 102 9.22 -8.19 -9.97
C PHE A 102 8.37 -8.39 -8.70
N MET A 103 7.50 -7.43 -8.37
CA MET A 103 6.61 -7.51 -7.22
C MET A 103 5.61 -8.66 -7.35
N PHE A 104 4.99 -8.85 -8.53
CA PHE A 104 4.10 -9.98 -8.77
C PHE A 104 4.79 -11.33 -8.63
N ILE A 105 5.97 -11.48 -9.25
CA ILE A 105 6.73 -12.72 -9.20
C ILE A 105 7.12 -13.01 -7.75
N THR A 106 7.74 -12.06 -7.05
CA THR A 106 8.20 -12.29 -5.67
C THR A 106 7.05 -12.53 -4.70
N ALA A 107 5.92 -11.81 -4.83
CA ALA A 107 4.74 -12.05 -4.01
C ALA A 107 4.17 -13.46 -4.23
N GLY A 108 4.05 -13.90 -5.49
CA GLY A 108 3.59 -15.25 -5.82
C GLY A 108 4.55 -16.34 -5.33
N SER A 109 5.85 -16.17 -5.59
CA SER A 109 6.91 -17.11 -5.18
C SER A 109 6.98 -17.30 -3.67
N LEU A 110 6.71 -16.24 -2.90
CA LEU A 110 6.78 -16.26 -1.44
C LEU A 110 5.41 -16.45 -0.77
N ALA A 111 4.32 -16.63 -1.52
CA ALA A 111 2.98 -16.81 -0.94
C ALA A 111 2.90 -17.99 0.05
N PHE A 112 3.73 -19.03 -0.13
CA PHE A 112 3.82 -20.14 0.82
C PHE A 112 4.29 -19.70 2.21
N THR A 113 5.12 -18.65 2.30
CA THR A 113 5.60 -18.12 3.58
C THR A 113 4.47 -17.53 4.41
N ALA A 114 3.48 -16.91 3.77
CA ALA A 114 2.31 -16.40 4.46
C ALA A 114 1.42 -17.51 5.01
N ARG A 115 1.28 -18.62 4.26
CA ARG A 115 0.59 -19.83 4.76
C ARG A 115 1.32 -20.41 5.97
N TRP A 116 2.63 -20.57 5.86
CA TRP A 116 3.46 -21.10 6.93
C TRP A 116 3.39 -20.23 8.19
N LEU A 117 3.60 -18.91 8.07
CA LEU A 117 3.51 -17.98 9.20
C LEU A 117 2.11 -17.92 9.80
N SER A 118 1.05 -18.04 8.99
CA SER A 118 -0.33 -18.03 9.47
C SER A 118 -0.67 -19.23 10.37
N SER A 119 0.12 -20.30 10.35
CA SER A 119 -0.03 -21.43 11.28
C SER A 119 0.44 -21.10 12.70
N PHE A 120 1.33 -20.11 12.85
CA PHE A 120 1.79 -19.61 14.15
C PHE A 120 1.02 -18.36 14.59
N ILE A 121 0.73 -17.47 13.65
CA ILE A 121 0.01 -16.20 13.90
C ILE A 121 -1.15 -16.12 12.91
N ALA A 122 -2.29 -16.65 13.33
CA ALA A 122 -3.48 -16.70 12.49
C ALA A 122 -4.07 -15.30 12.26
N PRO A 123 -4.59 -15.00 11.05
CA PRO A 123 -5.42 -13.83 10.83
C PRO A 123 -6.64 -13.83 11.76
N PRO A 124 -7.16 -12.65 12.15
CA PRO A 124 -8.39 -12.56 12.92
C PRO A 124 -9.54 -13.34 12.28
N ALA A 125 -10.43 -13.93 13.10
CA ALA A 125 -11.53 -14.75 12.60
C ALA A 125 -12.49 -14.02 11.65
N TYR A 126 -12.61 -12.70 11.78
CA TYR A 126 -13.45 -11.87 10.91
C TYR A 126 -12.73 -11.45 9.60
N TRP A 127 -11.42 -11.71 9.46
CA TRP A 127 -10.63 -11.30 8.30
C TRP A 127 -11.22 -11.87 7.00
N PRO A 128 -11.34 -11.07 5.92
CA PRO A 128 -11.94 -11.50 4.66
C PRO A 128 -11.35 -12.81 4.16
N SER A 129 -12.20 -13.74 3.74
CA SER A 129 -11.77 -15.08 3.30
C SER A 129 -10.83 -15.00 2.11
N GLU A 130 -11.06 -14.07 1.19
CA GLU A 130 -10.28 -13.82 -0.02
C GLU A 130 -8.84 -13.36 0.29
N LEU A 131 -8.62 -12.80 1.47
CA LEU A 131 -7.32 -12.26 1.89
C LEU A 131 -6.60 -13.17 2.89
N ARG A 132 -7.14 -14.35 3.19
CA ARG A 132 -6.47 -15.32 4.07
C ARG A 132 -5.35 -16.01 3.30
N PRO A 133 -4.14 -16.16 3.89
CA PRO A 133 -3.04 -16.87 3.23
C PRO A 133 -3.37 -18.30 2.82
N ALA A 134 -4.19 -18.98 3.63
CA ALA A 134 -4.65 -20.34 3.41
C ALA A 134 -5.83 -20.46 2.43
N ALA A 135 -6.36 -19.34 1.91
CA ALA A 135 -7.44 -19.39 0.93
C ALA A 135 -6.99 -20.16 -0.33
N PRO A 136 -7.87 -20.99 -0.93
CA PRO A 136 -7.64 -21.52 -2.26
C PRO A 136 -7.33 -20.34 -3.20
N THR A 137 -6.21 -20.40 -3.92
CA THR A 137 -5.93 -19.37 -4.92
C THR A 137 -6.97 -19.45 -6.02
N ALA A 138 -7.25 -18.34 -6.71
CA ALA A 138 -8.11 -18.35 -7.90
C ALA A 138 -7.64 -19.38 -8.96
N ALA A 139 -6.33 -19.66 -9.01
CA ALA A 139 -5.75 -20.72 -9.84
C ALA A 139 -6.13 -22.14 -9.38
N ALA A 140 -6.42 -22.34 -8.09
CA ALA A 140 -6.84 -23.62 -7.53
C ALA A 140 -8.35 -23.85 -7.61
N SER A 141 -9.17 -22.80 -7.72
CA SER A 141 -10.63 -22.93 -7.67
C SER A 141 -11.31 -23.23 -9.00
N ALA A 142 -10.64 -23.01 -10.16
CA ALA A 142 -11.14 -23.16 -11.55
C ALA A 142 -12.47 -22.45 -11.90
N ALA A 143 -13.29 -22.09 -10.92
CA ALA A 143 -14.53 -21.35 -11.01
C ALA A 143 -14.30 -19.88 -10.66
N LEU A 144 -14.98 -19.01 -11.39
CA LEU A 144 -15.02 -17.58 -11.11
C LEU A 144 -15.82 -17.31 -9.83
N PRO A 145 -15.36 -16.37 -8.99
CA PRO A 145 -16.03 -16.08 -7.73
C PRO A 145 -17.46 -15.60 -7.97
N THR A 146 -18.37 -16.03 -7.10
CA THR A 146 -19.77 -15.57 -7.10
C THR A 146 -20.01 -14.29 -6.34
N GLU A 147 -19.15 -14.07 -5.37
CA GLU A 147 -19.21 -12.98 -4.43
C GLU A 147 -17.79 -12.48 -4.17
N PHE A 148 -17.70 -11.27 -3.64
CA PHE A 148 -16.47 -10.70 -3.14
C PHE A 148 -16.76 -10.03 -1.80
N MET A 149 -16.14 -10.53 -0.73
CA MET A 149 -16.36 -10.09 0.65
C MET A 149 -17.86 -10.07 1.02
N GLY A 150 -18.58 -11.12 0.61
CA GLY A 150 -20.02 -11.28 0.84
C GLY A 150 -20.94 -10.45 -0.05
N MET A 151 -20.41 -9.70 -1.03
CA MET A 151 -21.23 -8.98 -2.01
C MET A 151 -21.39 -9.80 -3.29
N PRO A 152 -22.60 -10.02 -3.81
CA PRO A 152 -22.80 -10.71 -5.09
C PRO A 152 -22.18 -9.93 -6.25
N LEU A 153 -21.48 -10.61 -7.15
CA LEU A 153 -20.77 -9.93 -8.24
C LEU A 153 -21.62 -9.71 -9.50
N ALA A 154 -22.45 -10.67 -9.89
CA ALA A 154 -23.16 -10.64 -11.18
C ALA A 154 -23.94 -9.32 -11.38
N GLY A 155 -23.60 -8.57 -12.44
CA GLY A 155 -24.21 -7.28 -12.78
C GLY A 155 -23.84 -6.08 -11.88
N ASN A 156 -23.14 -6.28 -10.76
CA ASN A 156 -22.82 -5.24 -9.78
C ASN A 156 -21.54 -4.45 -10.13
N TRP A 157 -21.55 -3.75 -11.27
CA TRP A 157 -20.42 -2.93 -11.76
C TRP A 157 -19.95 -1.84 -10.78
N TRP A 158 -20.82 -1.38 -9.89
CA TRP A 158 -20.46 -0.40 -8.87
C TRP A 158 -19.35 -0.91 -7.93
N ILE A 159 -19.28 -2.23 -7.69
CA ILE A 159 -18.22 -2.84 -6.86
C ILE A 159 -16.85 -2.53 -7.45
N LEU A 160 -16.70 -2.70 -8.77
CA LEU A 160 -15.45 -2.44 -9.47
C LEU A 160 -15.05 -0.96 -9.39
N ALA A 161 -16.02 -0.06 -9.52
CA ALA A 161 -15.78 1.38 -9.42
C ALA A 161 -15.26 1.80 -8.03
N ILE A 162 -15.88 1.29 -6.95
CA ILE A 162 -15.44 1.61 -5.58
C ILE A 162 -14.09 0.95 -5.26
N LEU A 163 -13.87 -0.30 -5.70
CA LEU A 163 -12.56 -0.95 -5.55
C LEU A 163 -11.44 -0.18 -6.25
N LEU A 164 -11.68 0.30 -7.47
CA LEU A 164 -10.72 1.13 -8.20
C LEU A 164 -10.46 2.45 -7.46
N GLY A 165 -11.50 3.13 -6.98
CA GLY A 165 -11.35 4.36 -6.21
C GLY A 165 -10.54 4.15 -4.93
N SER A 166 -10.85 3.10 -4.17
CA SER A 166 -10.10 2.76 -2.95
C SER A 166 -8.65 2.37 -3.25
N LEU A 167 -8.39 1.60 -4.32
CA LEU A 167 -7.03 1.26 -4.74
C LEU A 167 -6.19 2.51 -5.05
N VAL A 168 -6.76 3.47 -5.77
CA VAL A 168 -6.09 4.73 -6.08
C VAL A 168 -5.79 5.50 -4.80
N ILE A 169 -6.76 5.64 -3.90
CA ILE A 169 -6.57 6.33 -2.61
C ILE A 169 -5.50 5.62 -1.77
N ALA A 170 -5.55 4.30 -1.68
CA ALA A 170 -4.60 3.52 -0.91
C ALA A 170 -3.17 3.68 -1.42
N THR A 171 -2.99 3.54 -2.73
CA THR A 171 -1.70 3.70 -3.39
C THR A 171 -1.15 5.11 -3.20
N LEU A 172 -1.98 6.13 -3.43
CA LEU A 172 -1.54 7.53 -3.30
C LEU A 172 -1.22 7.90 -1.85
N GLY A 173 -2.02 7.44 -0.88
CA GLY A 173 -1.77 7.74 0.54
C GLY A 173 -0.44 7.18 1.03
N GLU A 174 -0.14 5.93 0.70
CA GLU A 174 1.15 5.34 1.02
C GLU A 174 2.30 6.03 0.28
N GLU A 175 2.21 6.19 -1.04
CA GLU A 175 3.34 6.72 -1.81
C GLU A 175 3.62 8.20 -1.52
N PHE A 176 2.58 9.01 -1.22
CA PHE A 176 2.78 10.40 -0.83
C PHE A 176 3.48 10.51 0.51
N TRP A 177 3.08 9.71 1.50
CA TRP A 177 3.69 9.73 2.82
C TRP A 177 5.10 9.13 2.80
N TRP A 178 5.26 7.92 2.27
CA TRP A 178 6.52 7.18 2.32
C TRP A 178 7.54 7.70 1.31
N ARG A 179 7.22 7.74 0.01
CA ARG A 179 8.21 8.03 -1.05
C ARG A 179 8.27 9.51 -1.39
N GLY A 180 7.13 10.19 -1.33
CA GLY A 180 7.03 11.62 -1.54
C GLY A 180 7.61 12.42 -0.37
N TYR A 181 7.12 12.17 0.85
CA TYR A 181 7.50 13.00 2.00
C TYR A 181 8.71 12.48 2.78
N ILE A 182 8.71 11.21 3.19
CA ILE A 182 9.69 10.63 4.15
C ILE A 182 11.02 10.23 3.48
N LEU A 183 10.98 9.49 2.37
CA LEU A 183 12.16 8.94 1.72
C LEU A 183 13.22 10.03 1.42
N PRO A 184 12.87 11.21 0.85
CA PRO A 184 13.84 12.28 0.62
C PRO A 184 14.54 12.77 1.89
N ARG A 185 13.88 12.70 3.04
CA ARG A 185 14.44 13.10 4.33
C ARG A 185 15.41 12.06 4.89
N GLN A 186 15.13 10.78 4.69
CA GLN A 186 16.03 9.70 5.08
C GLN A 186 17.26 9.62 4.16
N GLU A 187 17.14 10.03 2.90
CA GLU A 187 18.27 10.11 1.97
C GLU A 187 19.36 11.08 2.43
N LEU A 188 18.99 12.13 3.17
CA LEU A 188 19.94 13.08 3.77
C LEU A 188 20.77 12.46 4.91
N VAL A 189 20.35 11.29 5.42
CA VAL A 189 21.04 10.58 6.52
C VAL A 189 21.76 9.34 6.02
N HIS A 190 21.06 8.50 5.25
CA HIS A 190 21.54 7.17 4.87
C HIS A 190 22.10 7.10 3.44
N GLY A 191 22.01 8.20 2.68
CA GLY A 191 22.59 8.30 1.34
C GLY A 191 22.19 7.14 0.44
N LYS A 192 23.17 6.45 -0.15
CA LYS A 192 22.94 5.33 -1.10
C LYS A 192 22.26 4.10 -0.48
N GLN A 193 22.30 3.93 0.84
CA GLN A 193 21.72 2.78 1.54
C GLN A 193 20.27 3.04 2.00
N THR A 194 19.72 4.22 1.74
CA THR A 194 18.38 4.63 2.22
C THR A 194 17.29 3.63 1.87
N TRP A 195 17.30 3.07 0.66
CA TRP A 195 16.28 2.10 0.23
C TRP A 195 16.22 0.84 1.12
N ILE A 196 17.33 0.44 1.75
CA ILE A 196 17.36 -0.69 2.68
C ILE A 196 16.61 -0.30 3.94
N PHE A 197 17.01 0.79 4.59
CA PHE A 197 16.36 1.26 5.82
C PHE A 197 14.88 1.60 5.58
N HIS A 198 14.57 2.34 4.52
CA HIS A 198 13.21 2.72 4.18
C HIS A 198 12.34 1.50 3.85
N GLY A 199 12.86 0.57 3.03
CA GLY A 199 12.14 -0.65 2.67
C GLY A 199 11.88 -1.56 3.86
N LEU A 200 12.85 -1.71 4.77
CA LEU A 200 12.67 -2.47 6.02
C LEU A 200 11.64 -1.82 6.95
N MET A 201 11.66 -0.50 7.09
CA MET A 201 10.69 0.23 7.91
C MET A 201 9.28 0.19 7.29
N TRP A 202 9.17 0.23 5.96
CA TRP A 202 7.89 0.08 5.28
C TRP A 202 7.36 -1.36 5.36
N ALA A 203 8.22 -2.37 5.31
CA ALA A 203 7.82 -3.74 5.63
C ALA A 203 7.34 -3.84 7.10
N ALA A 204 8.05 -3.23 8.05
CA ALA A 204 7.67 -3.20 9.46
C ALA A 204 6.37 -2.41 9.73
N PHE A 205 6.00 -1.45 8.88
CA PHE A 205 4.68 -0.79 8.96
C PHE A 205 3.53 -1.82 8.88
N HIS A 206 3.73 -2.94 8.17
CA HIS A 206 2.74 -4.01 8.01
C HIS A 206 2.73 -5.03 9.16
N LEU A 207 3.35 -4.75 10.30
CA LEU A 207 3.32 -5.64 11.47
C LEU A 207 1.89 -5.90 12.00
N PHE A 208 0.88 -5.13 11.56
CA PHE A 208 -0.53 -5.42 11.80
C PHE A 208 -1.04 -6.67 11.04
N ALA A 209 -0.32 -7.16 10.03
CA ALA A 209 -0.62 -8.40 9.30
C ALA A 209 0.67 -9.24 9.16
N PRO A 210 1.22 -9.75 10.28
CA PRO A 210 2.60 -10.25 10.34
C PRO A 210 2.84 -11.47 9.45
N TRP A 211 1.79 -12.25 9.14
CA TRP A 211 1.88 -13.38 8.21
C TRP A 211 2.30 -12.95 6.80
N ASN A 212 2.09 -11.70 6.39
CA ASN A 212 2.45 -11.24 5.04
C ASN A 212 3.87 -10.66 4.91
N LEU A 213 4.64 -10.53 6.01
CA LEU A 213 5.90 -9.78 6.02
C LEU A 213 6.92 -10.29 4.99
N PHE A 214 7.10 -11.60 4.88
CA PHE A 214 8.05 -12.16 3.92
C PHE A 214 7.59 -12.04 2.48
N VAL A 215 6.28 -12.05 2.22
CA VAL A 215 5.71 -11.83 0.89
C VAL A 215 6.01 -10.41 0.41
N ILE A 216 5.81 -9.42 1.27
CA ILE A 216 5.91 -8.00 0.90
C ILE A 216 7.34 -7.46 0.93
N LEU A 217 8.24 -8.06 1.72
CA LEU A 217 9.58 -7.53 1.98
C LEU A 217 10.39 -7.26 0.69
N PRO A 218 10.46 -8.16 -0.31
CA PRO A 218 11.18 -7.87 -1.56
C PRO A 218 10.59 -6.67 -2.31
N GLY A 219 9.26 -6.58 -2.37
CA GLY A 219 8.57 -5.44 -2.98
C GLY A 219 8.87 -4.14 -2.24
N CYS A 220 8.92 -4.18 -0.90
CA CYS A 220 9.25 -3.01 -0.09
C CYS A 220 10.62 -2.45 -0.39
N LEU A 221 11.62 -3.33 -0.47
CA LEU A 221 12.99 -2.98 -0.79
C LEU A 221 13.13 -2.48 -2.24
N ALA A 222 12.57 -3.20 -3.20
CA ALA A 222 12.68 -2.88 -4.62
C ALA A 222 11.99 -1.55 -4.97
N LEU A 223 10.80 -1.32 -4.44
CA LEU A 223 10.05 -0.09 -4.69
C LEU A 223 10.79 1.11 -4.07
N SER A 224 11.30 0.97 -2.84
CA SER A 224 12.14 2.00 -2.20
C SER A 224 13.39 2.31 -3.02
N TYR A 225 14.03 1.27 -3.57
CA TYR A 225 15.20 1.41 -4.44
C TYR A 225 14.87 2.17 -5.72
N VAL A 226 13.77 1.84 -6.40
CA VAL A 226 13.37 2.49 -7.66
C VAL A 226 13.04 3.97 -7.41
N ALA A 227 12.26 4.29 -6.37
CA ALA A 227 11.92 5.66 -6.01
C ALA A 227 13.19 6.49 -5.68
N GLN A 228 14.12 5.90 -4.90
CA GLN A 228 15.39 6.54 -4.59
C GLN A 228 16.27 6.74 -5.83
N ARG A 229 16.36 5.72 -6.70
CA ARG A 229 17.23 5.71 -7.88
C ARG A 229 16.79 6.73 -8.92
N LEU A 230 15.49 6.77 -9.19
CA LEU A 230 14.93 7.64 -10.22
C LEU A 230 14.65 9.04 -9.73
N LYS A 231 14.61 9.26 -8.41
CA LYS A 231 14.13 10.51 -7.80
C LYS A 231 12.77 10.92 -8.37
N ASN A 232 11.92 9.92 -8.62
CA ASN A 232 10.58 10.07 -9.15
C ASN A 232 9.67 9.06 -8.45
N THR A 233 8.53 9.53 -7.95
CA THR A 233 7.57 8.73 -7.19
C THR A 233 6.56 8.01 -8.10
N TRP A 234 6.34 8.48 -9.33
CA TRP A 234 5.37 7.86 -10.25
C TRP A 234 5.64 6.40 -10.60
N PRO A 235 6.89 5.96 -10.88
CA PRO A 235 7.17 4.54 -11.12
C PRO A 235 6.76 3.65 -9.93
N ALA A 236 6.94 4.15 -8.72
CA ALA A 236 6.52 3.47 -7.49
C ALA A 236 4.99 3.43 -7.36
N VAL A 237 4.29 4.56 -7.57
CA VAL A 237 2.82 4.63 -7.58
C VAL A 237 2.22 3.62 -8.56
N ILE A 238 2.72 3.59 -9.79
CA ILE A 238 2.20 2.70 -10.83
C ILE A 238 2.46 1.25 -10.46
N ALA A 239 3.70 0.90 -10.10
CA ALA A 239 4.03 -0.48 -9.77
C ALA A 239 3.29 -0.99 -8.53
N HIS A 240 3.17 -0.16 -7.50
CA HIS A 240 2.46 -0.47 -6.27
C HIS A 240 0.97 -0.69 -6.51
N GLY A 241 0.31 0.23 -7.22
CA GLY A 241 -1.11 0.12 -7.54
C GLY A 241 -1.42 -1.12 -8.39
N LEU A 242 -0.56 -1.42 -9.38
CA LEU A 242 -0.68 -2.65 -10.17
C LEU A 242 -0.54 -3.88 -9.28
N ALA A 243 0.55 -3.97 -8.49
CA ALA A 243 0.83 -5.12 -7.64
C ALA A 243 -0.27 -5.39 -6.60
N ASN A 244 -0.87 -4.34 -6.02
CA ASN A 244 -1.93 -4.48 -5.02
C ASN A 244 -3.30 -4.81 -5.61
N GLY A 245 -3.62 -4.30 -6.79
CA GLY A 245 -5.01 -4.24 -7.25
C GLY A 245 -5.31 -5.00 -8.55
N LEU A 246 -4.36 -5.16 -9.46
CA LEU A 246 -4.66 -5.60 -10.83
C LEU A 246 -5.36 -6.96 -10.86
N LEU A 247 -4.82 -7.95 -10.14
CA LEU A 247 -5.40 -9.29 -10.11
C LEU A 247 -6.79 -9.30 -9.49
N VAL A 248 -6.99 -8.56 -8.38
CA VAL A 248 -8.29 -8.43 -7.71
C VAL A 248 -9.32 -7.81 -8.65
N LEU A 249 -8.96 -6.72 -9.33
CA LEU A 249 -9.86 -6.05 -10.28
C LEU A 249 -10.25 -6.94 -11.45
N ILE A 250 -9.31 -7.70 -12.02
CA ILE A 250 -9.58 -8.66 -13.10
C ILE A 250 -10.55 -9.75 -12.62
N VAL A 251 -10.24 -10.38 -11.48
CA VAL A 251 -11.06 -11.48 -10.94
C VAL A 251 -12.47 -11.01 -10.59
N VAL A 252 -12.60 -9.83 -9.98
CA VAL A 252 -13.90 -9.22 -9.68
C VAL A 252 -14.67 -8.87 -10.96
N ALA A 253 -14.01 -8.27 -11.96
CA ALA A 253 -14.66 -7.95 -13.23
C ALA A 253 -15.18 -9.20 -13.96
N MET A 254 -14.41 -10.29 -13.98
CA MET A 254 -14.86 -11.58 -14.53
C MET A 254 -16.06 -12.13 -13.74
N GLY A 255 -16.05 -11.98 -12.41
CA GLY A 255 -17.18 -12.33 -11.54
C GLY A 255 -18.44 -11.50 -11.79
N ILE A 256 -18.30 -10.27 -12.29
CA ILE A 256 -19.43 -9.37 -12.60
C ILE A 256 -20.08 -9.72 -13.94
N VAL A 257 -19.29 -10.09 -14.95
CA VAL A 257 -19.73 -10.32 -16.35
C VAL A 257 -20.44 -11.64 -16.57
N ARG A 258 -20.12 -12.65 -15.75
CA ARG A 258 -20.66 -14.01 -15.86
C ARG A 258 -22.20 -14.10 -15.78
#